data_AF-A0A918C7D2-F1
#
_entry.id   AF-A0A918C7D2-F1
#
_cell.length_a   1.000
_cell.length_b   1.000
_cell.length_c   1.000
_cell.angle_alpha   90.00
_cell.angle_beta   90.00
_cell.angle_gamma   90.00
#
_symmetry.space_group_name_H-M   'P 1'
#
loop_
_entity.id
_entity.type
_entity.pdbx_description
1 polymer ?
#
loop_
_entity_poly.entity_id
_entity_poly.type
_entity_poly.pdbx_seq_one_letter_code
_entity_poly.pdbx_strand_id
1 'polypeptide(L)'
;MALIGVTAGTSQAATRPGWADTSSLSVRVHGLASGAGQRYATVILTHKTHKTVRTEGYVGLQLLNSHGKDVPTRVVRDLVGPS
;
A
#
# COMPACT_ATOMS: atom_id res chain seq x y z
N MET A 1 11.67 45.69 33.86
CA MET A 1 11.14 44.31 33.84
C MET A 1 10.36 44.13 32.55
N ALA A 2 10.78 43.26 31.65
CA ALA A 2 10.05 42.95 30.42
C ALA A 2 9.64 41.48 30.49
N LEU A 3 8.34 41.18 30.41
CA LEU A 3 7.84 39.82 30.24
C LEU A 3 7.90 39.46 28.75
N ILE A 4 8.69 38.44 28.43
CA ILE A 4 8.64 37.75 27.14
C ILE A 4 7.42 36.82 27.22
N GLY A 5 6.33 37.19 26.55
CA GLY A 5 5.19 36.31 26.38
C GLY A 5 5.53 35.20 25.38
N VAL A 6 5.73 33.97 25.87
CA VAL A 6 5.78 32.80 24.99
C VAL A 6 4.34 32.41 24.66
N THR A 7 3.90 32.65 23.42
CA THR A 7 2.66 32.07 22.94
C THR A 7 2.98 30.64 22.55
N ALA A 8 2.54 29.65 23.32
CA ALA A 8 2.58 28.26 22.89
C ALA A 8 1.71 28.15 21.64
N GLY A 9 2.34 28.09 20.46
CA GLY A 9 1.64 27.79 19.22
C GLY A 9 0.93 26.45 19.37
N THR A 10 -0.34 26.38 19.03
CA THR A 10 -1.08 25.12 19.04
C THR A 10 -0.44 24.20 18.00
N SER A 11 0.19 23.12 18.46
CA SER A 11 0.65 22.06 17.56
C SER A 11 -0.56 21.46 16.86
N GLN A 12 -0.80 21.86 15.62
CA GLN A 12 -1.85 21.29 14.79
C GLN A 12 -1.46 19.83 14.50
N ALA A 13 -2.10 18.90 15.21
CA ALA A 13 -1.92 17.47 14.95
C ALA A 13 -2.26 17.22 13.48
N ALA A 14 -1.26 16.82 12.69
CA ALA A 14 -1.46 16.51 11.29
C ALA A 14 -2.56 15.45 11.17
N THR A 15 -3.67 15.78 10.50
CA THR A 15 -4.74 14.81 10.25
C THR A 15 -4.15 13.67 9.45
N ARG A 16 -4.11 12.48 10.05
CA ARG A 16 -3.62 11.28 9.37
C ARG A 16 -4.49 11.04 8.14
N PRO A 17 -3.90 10.83 6.95
CA PRO A 17 -4.69 10.51 5.77
C PRO A 17 -5.57 9.28 6.03
N GLY A 18 -6.83 9.37 5.60
CA GLY A 18 -7.80 8.28 5.74
C GLY A 18 -7.42 7.07 4.89
N TRP A 19 -8.11 5.95 5.09
CA TRP A 19 -7.93 4.77 4.27
C TRP A 19 -8.48 4.97 2.85
N ALA A 20 -7.85 4.33 1.88
CA ALA A 20 -8.30 4.31 0.49
C ALA A 20 -9.50 3.38 0.35
N ASP A 21 -10.57 3.86 -0.26
CA ASP A 21 -11.67 2.99 -0.69
C ASP A 21 -11.22 2.15 -1.89
N THR A 22 -11.53 0.86 -1.92
CA THR A 22 -11.13 -0.03 -3.03
C THR A 22 -11.65 0.45 -4.38
N SER A 23 -12.85 1.05 -4.43
CA SER A 23 -13.42 1.62 -5.64
C SER A 23 -12.66 2.84 -6.15
N SER A 24 -11.83 3.49 -5.32
CA SER A 24 -10.97 4.61 -5.68
C SER A 24 -9.60 4.17 -6.22
N LEU A 25 -9.28 2.88 -6.14
CA LEU A 25 -8.04 2.30 -6.63
C LEU A 25 -8.23 1.70 -8.03
N SER A 26 -7.15 1.63 -8.78
CA SER A 26 -7.04 0.84 -10.00
C SER A 26 -5.83 -0.07 -9.88
N VAL A 27 -5.94 -1.29 -10.40
CA VAL A 27 -4.92 -2.33 -10.28
C VAL A 27 -4.41 -2.67 -11.67
N ARG A 28 -3.09 -2.73 -11.82
CA ARG A 28 -2.42 -3.35 -12.98
C ARG A 28 -1.50 -4.45 -12.51
N VAL A 29 -1.52 -5.57 -13.22
CA VAL A 29 -0.64 -6.71 -12.96
C VAL A 29 0.24 -6.91 -14.19
N HIS A 30 1.55 -6.83 -14.01
CA HIS A 30 2.54 -7.06 -15.05
C HIS A 30 3.32 -8.32 -14.73
N GLY A 31 3.13 -9.37 -15.53
CA GLY A 31 3.96 -10.57 -15.44
C GLY A 31 5.41 -10.22 -15.76
N LEU A 32 6.34 -10.67 -14.91
CA LEU A 32 7.76 -10.55 -15.17
C LEU A 32 8.22 -11.80 -15.94
N ALA A 33 9.08 -11.59 -16.92
CA ALA A 33 9.73 -12.69 -17.63
C ALA A 33 10.69 -13.39 -16.68
N SER A 34 10.18 -14.38 -15.96
CA SER A 34 10.90 -15.07 -14.91
C SER A 34 11.45 -16.41 -15.42
N GLY A 35 12.75 -16.64 -15.20
CA GLY A 35 13.40 -17.90 -15.53
C GLY A 35 13.04 -19.05 -14.56
N ALA A 36 13.39 -20.28 -14.95
CA ALA A 36 13.33 -21.51 -14.14
C ALA A 36 12.08 -21.67 -13.26
N GLY A 37 10.91 -21.84 -13.87
CA GLY A 37 9.67 -22.26 -13.18
C GLY A 37 9.05 -21.25 -12.22
N GLN A 38 9.76 -20.15 -11.91
CA GLN A 38 9.25 -19.06 -11.10
C GLN A 38 8.28 -18.20 -11.92
N ARG A 39 7.23 -17.70 -11.29
CA ARG A 39 6.27 -16.76 -11.88
C ARG A 39 6.18 -15.55 -10.97
N TYR A 40 6.79 -14.45 -11.37
CA TYR A 40 6.69 -13.18 -10.67
C TYR A 40 5.75 -12.24 -11.42
N ALA A 41 5.07 -11.38 -10.68
CA ALA A 41 4.29 -10.30 -11.25
C ALA A 41 4.46 -9.04 -10.39
N THR A 42 4.53 -7.89 -11.04
CA THR A 42 4.44 -6.59 -10.39
C THR A 42 2.97 -6.18 -10.32
N VAL A 43 2.51 -5.85 -9.11
CA VAL A 43 1.17 -5.26 -8.90
C VAL A 43 1.33 -3.77 -8.68
N ILE A 44 0.70 -2.97 -9.55
CA ILE A 44 0.69 -1.51 -9.47
C ILE A 44 -0.69 -1.08 -9.02
N LEU A 45 -0.78 -0.49 -7.82
CA LEU A 45 -1.98 0.19 -7.33
C LEU A 45 -1.87 1.68 -7.67
N THR A 46 -2.83 2.20 -8.45
CA THR A 46 -2.93 3.62 -8.74
C THR A 46 -4.20 4.18 -8.10
N HIS A 47 -4.04 5.13 -7.18
CA HIS A 47 -5.15 5.91 -6.65
C HIS A 47 -5.64 6.88 -7.72
N LYS A 48 -6.93 6.82 -8.02
CA LYS A 48 -7.54 7.59 -9.12
C LYS A 48 -7.76 9.07 -8.77
N THR A 49 -7.49 9.49 -7.54
CA THR A 49 -7.70 10.87 -7.07
C THR A 49 -6.42 11.48 -6.52
N HIS A 50 -6.36 12.81 -6.43
CA HIS A 50 -5.24 13.55 -5.85
C HIS A 50 -5.25 13.61 -4.32
N LYS A 51 -6.16 12.89 -3.65
CA LYS A 51 -6.21 12.88 -2.19
C LYS A 51 -5.09 12.00 -1.63
N THR A 52 -4.46 12.47 -0.58
CA THR A 52 -3.57 11.63 0.23
C THR A 52 -4.41 10.61 0.98
N VAL A 53 -4.11 9.34 0.80
CA VAL A 53 -4.78 8.21 1.45
C VAL A 53 -3.76 7.18 1.89
N ARG A 54 -4.15 6.32 2.81
CA ARG A 54 -3.38 5.15 3.24
C ARG A 54 -4.05 3.89 2.70
N THR A 55 -3.29 2.86 2.38
CA THR A 55 -3.86 1.54 2.09
C THR A 55 -3.92 0.73 3.38
N GLU A 56 -5.10 0.23 3.72
CA GLU A 56 -5.29 -0.60 4.91
C GLU A 56 -4.96 -2.07 4.59
N GLY A 57 -4.30 -2.73 5.53
CA GLY A 57 -4.14 -4.17 5.49
C GLY A 57 -3.05 -4.69 4.55
N TYR A 58 -2.95 -6.01 4.54
CA TYR A 58 -2.11 -6.73 3.62
C TYR A 58 -2.71 -6.56 2.22
N VAL A 59 -1.90 -6.27 1.20
CA VAL A 59 -2.32 -6.60 -0.16
C VAL A 59 -2.42 -8.13 -0.19
N GLY A 60 -3.62 -8.65 0.12
CA GLY A 60 -3.91 -10.06 0.11
C GLY A 60 -3.91 -10.49 -1.35
N LEU A 61 -2.82 -11.11 -1.78
CA LEU A 61 -2.78 -11.75 -3.08
C LEU A 61 -3.29 -13.17 -2.90
N GLN A 62 -4.44 -13.44 -3.52
CA GLN A 62 -5.04 -14.76 -3.59
C GLN A 62 -4.83 -15.30 -4.99
N LEU A 63 -4.24 -16.49 -5.10
CA LEU A 63 -4.09 -17.16 -6.37
C LEU A 63 -5.30 -18.05 -6.60
N LEU A 64 -5.97 -17.86 -7.74
CA LEU A 64 -7.06 -18.71 -8.19
C LEU A 64 -6.58 -19.58 -9.36
N ASN A 65 -7.09 -20.81 -9.45
CA ASN A 65 -6.87 -21.66 -10.61
C ASN A 65 -7.79 -21.23 -11.78
N SER A 66 -7.69 -21.91 -12.93
CA SER A 66 -8.50 -21.62 -14.13
C SER A 66 -10.01 -21.79 -13.92
N HIS A 67 -10.44 -22.46 -12.85
CA HIS A 67 -11.84 -22.64 -12.46
C HIS A 67 -12.29 -21.67 -11.37
N GLY A 68 -11.46 -20.67 -11.04
CA GLY A 68 -11.74 -19.68 -10.00
C GLY A 68 -11.65 -20.21 -8.57
N LYS A 69 -11.07 -21.40 -8.34
CA LYS A 69 -10.86 -21.95 -6.99
C LYS A 69 -9.54 -21.50 -6.39
N ASP A 70 -9.55 -21.32 -5.08
CA ASP A 70 -8.37 -20.99 -4.28
C ASP A 70 -7.27 -22.02 -4.46
N VAL A 71 -6.07 -21.53 -4.78
CA VAL A 71 -4.85 -22.32 -4.78
C VAL A 71 -4.15 -22.07 -3.45
N PRO A 72 -3.85 -23.11 -2.65
CA PRO A 72 -3.10 -22.94 -1.41
C PRO A 72 -1.81 -22.13 -1.67
N THR A 73 -1.75 -20.94 -1.08
CA THR A 73 -0.65 -20.00 -1.31
C THR A 73 0.02 -19.64 0.00
N ARG A 74 1.36 -19.71 0.03
CA ARG A 74 2.17 -19.15 1.12
C ARG A 74 2.61 -17.74 0.71
N VAL A 75 2.12 -16.73 1.41
CA VAL A 75 2.53 -15.34 1.18
C VAL A 75 3.82 -15.07 1.94
N VAL A 76 4.90 -14.77 1.21
CA VAL A 76 6.18 -14.32 1.78
C VAL A 76 6.36 -12.84 1.43
N ARG A 77 6.71 -12.03 2.42
CA ARG A 77 7.05 -10.62 2.24
C ARG A 77 8.53 -10.45 2.39
N ASP A 78 9.18 -10.02 1.32
CA ASP A 78 10.56 -9.58 1.40
C ASP A 78 10.55 -8.10 1.72
N LEU A 79 10.98 -7.77 2.93
CA LEU A 79 11.19 -6.38 3.32
C LEU A 79 12.61 -6.05 2.91
N VAL A 80 12.78 -5.21 1.88
CA VAL A 80 14.10 -4.63 1.63
C VAL A 80 14.42 -3.73 2.83
N GLY A 81 15.31 -4.19 3.71
CA GLY A 81 15.91 -3.34 4.73
C GLY A 81 16.82 -2.32 4.06
N PRO A 82 17.06 -1.14 4.66
CA PRO A 82 18.07 -0.23 4.12
C PRO A 82 19.43 -0.94 4.10
N SER A 83 20.06 -0.97 2.93
CA SER A 83 21.47 -1.36 2.73
C SER A 83 22.42 -0.34 3.32
#